data_AF-A0A0F9M1E8-F1
#
_entry.id   AF-A0A0F9M1E8-F1
#
_cell.length_a   1.000
_cell.length_b   1.000
_cell.length_c   1.000
_cell.angle_alpha   90.00
_cell.angle_beta   90.00
_cell.angle_gamma   90.00
#
_symmetry.space_group_name_H-M   'P 1'
#
loop_
_entity.id
_entity.type
_entity.pdbx_description
1 polymer ?
#
loop_
_entity_poly.entity_id
_entity_poly.type
_entity_poly.pdbx_seq_one_letter_code
_entity_poly.pdbx_strand_id
1 'polypeptide(L)'
;VYKKELDGGRMSLRRMQFSKALGVKAILARDDEGNILLDEKGRPLVLVPGSAPDVTAQIWLGKQLLGQRDKVEIDADKIHSLAISVMIDVSAEGKPFKERIKG
;
A
#
# COMPACT_ATOMS: atom_id res chain seq x y z
N VAL A 1 -20.85 -16.27 17.02
CA VAL A 1 -20.34 -17.37 16.16
C VAL A 1 -19.49 -16.75 15.06
N TYR A 2 -18.17 -16.70 15.24
CA TYR A 2 -17.22 -16.15 14.27
C TYR A 2 -16.94 -17.25 13.23
N LYS A 3 -17.50 -17.14 12.02
CA LYS A 3 -17.32 -18.15 10.95
C LYS A 3 -15.97 -17.97 10.29
N LYS A 4 -15.05 -18.88 10.63
CA LYS A 4 -13.65 -18.97 10.16
C LYS A 4 -13.51 -19.32 8.66
N GLU A 5 -14.62 -19.51 7.95
CA GLU A 5 -14.67 -20.00 6.56
C GLU A 5 -14.79 -18.87 5.51
N LEU A 6 -15.03 -17.63 5.91
CA LEU A 6 -15.08 -16.47 5.00
C LEU A 6 -13.71 -15.84 4.70
N ASP A 7 -12.65 -16.28 5.38
CA ASP A 7 -11.28 -15.77 5.21
C ASP A 7 -10.49 -16.45 4.07
N GLY A 8 -11.10 -17.42 3.37
CA GLY A 8 -10.44 -18.24 2.34
C GLY A 8 -9.91 -17.48 1.12
N GLY A 9 -10.15 -16.18 1.00
CA GLY A 9 -9.68 -15.36 -0.12
C GLY A 9 -9.00 -14.05 0.25
N ARG A 10 -8.91 -13.69 1.55
CA ARG A 10 -8.31 -12.41 1.96
C ARG A 10 -6.83 -12.60 2.21
N MET A 11 -6.02 -12.33 1.19
CA MET A 11 -4.59 -12.15 1.40
C MET A 11 -4.37 -10.94 2.30
N SER A 12 -3.67 -11.13 3.42
CA SER A 12 -3.18 -9.99 4.22
C SER A 12 -2.38 -9.04 3.34
N LEU A 13 -2.48 -7.73 3.57
CA LEU A 13 -1.72 -6.71 2.84
C LEU A 13 -0.22 -7.04 2.74
N ARG A 14 0.35 -7.61 3.81
CA ARG A 14 1.75 -8.06 3.85
C ARG A 14 2.07 -9.15 2.82
N ARG A 15 1.17 -10.11 2.61
CA ARG A 15 1.33 -11.17 1.59
C ARG A 15 1.24 -10.60 0.17
N MET A 16 0.34 -9.64 -0.05
CA MET A 16 0.21 -8.96 -1.34
C MET A 16 1.46 -8.12 -1.65
N GLN A 17 1.96 -7.36 -0.67
CA GLN A 17 3.21 -6.61 -0.78
C GLN A 17 4.41 -7.52 -1.06
N PHE A 18 4.48 -8.67 -0.39
CA PHE A 18 5.52 -9.68 -0.63
C PHE A 18 5.43 -10.27 -2.04
N SER A 19 4.23 -10.64 -2.50
CA SER A 19 4.03 -11.11 -3.87
C SER A 19 4.43 -10.06 -4.89
N LYS A 20 4.11 -8.79 -4.65
CA LYS A 20 4.49 -7.68 -5.51
C LYS A 20 6.00 -7.46 -5.54
N ALA A 21 6.66 -7.60 -4.40
CA ALA A 21 8.12 -7.50 -4.26
C ALA A 21 8.86 -8.62 -5.02
N LEU A 22 8.24 -9.77 -5.26
CA LEU A 22 8.82 -10.86 -6.05
C LEU A 22 8.56 -10.74 -7.56
N GLY A 23 7.50 -10.04 -7.95
CA GLY A 23 7.01 -10.03 -9.32
C GLY A 23 6.33 -11.35 -9.70
N VAL A 24 5.93 -11.45 -10.97
CA VAL A 24 5.22 -12.60 -11.54
C VAL A 24 5.90 -12.97 -12.84
N LYS A 25 6.27 -14.25 -13.00
CA LYS A 25 6.85 -14.73 -14.26
C LYS A 25 5.77 -14.75 -15.34
N ALA A 26 6.16 -14.45 -16.58
CA ALA A 26 5.27 -14.57 -17.72
C ALA A 26 4.89 -16.03 -17.97
N ILE A 27 3.66 -16.25 -18.44
CA ILE A 27 3.20 -17.55 -18.89
C ILE A 27 3.42 -17.61 -20.40
N LEU A 28 4.24 -18.57 -20.82
CA LEU A 28 4.59 -18.78 -22.23
C LEU A 28 3.69 -19.85 -22.84
N ALA A 29 3.37 -19.71 -24.12
CA ALA A 29 2.66 -20.72 -24.88
C ALA A 29 3.55 -21.96 -25.05
N ARG A 30 2.95 -23.14 -24.90
CA ARG A 30 3.62 -24.43 -25.06
C ARG A 30 2.83 -25.34 -26.00
N ASP A 31 3.53 -26.23 -26.68
CA ASP A 31 2.91 -27.32 -27.44
C ASP A 31 2.47 -28.48 -26.53
N ASP A 32 1.85 -29.51 -27.12
CA ASP A 32 1.38 -30.71 -26.40
C ASP A 32 2.54 -31.55 -25.82
N GLU A 33 3.77 -31.33 -26.28
CA GLU A 33 4.99 -31.98 -25.81
C GLU A 33 5.69 -31.17 -24.70
N GLY A 34 5.24 -29.94 -24.44
CA GLY A 34 5.73 -29.05 -23.40
C GLY A 34 6.85 -28.08 -23.83
N ASN A 35 7.20 -28.02 -25.11
CA ASN A 35 8.19 -27.08 -25.66
C ASN A 35 7.58 -25.68 -25.80
N ILE A 36 8.42 -24.64 -25.73
CA ILE A 36 7.99 -23.24 -25.85
C ILE A 36 7.73 -22.92 -27.32
N LEU A 37 6.53 -22.43 -27.62
CA LEU A 37 6.20 -21.94 -28.96
C LEU A 37 6.87 -20.59 -29.22
N LEU A 38 7.51 -20.47 -30.38
CA LEU A 38 8.21 -19.26 -30.81
C LEU A 38 7.46 -18.55 -31.94
N ASP A 39 7.61 -17.23 -32.03
CA ASP A 39 7.16 -16.42 -33.16
C ASP A 39 8.08 -16.57 -34.38
N GLU A 40 7.72 -15.94 -35.50
CA GLU A 40 8.52 -15.93 -36.74
C GLU A 40 9.94 -15.34 -36.58
N LYS A 41 10.20 -14.63 -35.47
CA LYS A 41 11.49 -14.01 -35.13
C LYS A 41 12.26 -14.84 -34.09
N GLY A 42 11.78 -16.04 -33.75
CA GLY A 42 12.39 -16.93 -32.77
C GLY A 42 12.19 -16.51 -31.31
N ARG A 43 11.22 -15.64 -31.00
CA ARG A 43 10.92 -15.16 -29.65
C ARG A 43 9.77 -15.96 -29.03
N PRO A 44 9.78 -16.25 -27.73
CA PRO A 44 8.68 -16.95 -27.08
C PRO A 44 7.33 -16.23 -27.21
N LEU A 45 6.28 -16.97 -27.54
CA LEU A 45 4.91 -16.49 -27.48
C LEU A 45 4.46 -16.39 -26.02
N VAL A 46 4.02 -15.19 -25.62
CA VAL A 46 3.57 -14.89 -24.26
C VAL A 46 2.04 -14.94 -24.23
N LEU A 47 1.48 -15.86 -23.42
CA LEU A 47 0.03 -15.94 -23.18
C LEU A 47 -0.41 -14.91 -22.15
N VAL A 48 0.35 -14.79 -21.06
CA VAL A 48 0.08 -13.83 -19.98
C VAL A 48 1.38 -13.10 -19.64
N PRO A 49 1.42 -11.77 -19.73
CA PRO A 49 2.60 -11.01 -19.39
C PRO A 49 2.93 -11.16 -17.90
N GLY A 50 4.21 -11.29 -17.60
CA GLY A 50 4.71 -11.22 -16.25
C GLY A 50 4.76 -9.77 -15.73
N SER A 51 5.07 -9.62 -14.45
CA SER A 51 5.34 -8.34 -13.83
C SER A 51 6.72 -8.38 -13.17
N ALA A 52 7.51 -7.33 -13.37
CA ALA A 52 8.81 -7.22 -12.72
C ALA A 52 8.66 -7.09 -11.18
N PRO A 53 9.67 -7.51 -10.40
CA PRO A 53 9.71 -7.28 -8.96
C PRO A 53 9.57 -5.78 -8.62
N ASP A 54 8.68 -5.44 -7.69
CA ASP A 54 8.47 -4.04 -7.26
C ASP A 54 9.56 -3.62 -6.25
N VAL A 55 10.46 -2.73 -6.69
CA VAL A 55 11.58 -2.21 -5.89
C VAL A 55 11.10 -1.47 -4.64
N THR A 56 10.00 -0.73 -4.73
CA THR A 56 9.46 0.02 -3.59
C THR A 56 8.98 -0.93 -2.50
N ALA A 57 8.29 -2.02 -2.90
CA ALA A 57 7.86 -3.06 -1.98
C ALA A 57 9.05 -3.80 -1.34
N GLN A 58 10.11 -4.07 -2.11
CA GLN A 58 11.34 -4.67 -1.58
C GLN A 58 12.01 -3.78 -0.53
N ILE A 59 12.19 -2.49 -0.83
CA ILE A 59 12.78 -1.51 0.11
C ILE A 59 11.93 -1.41 1.38
N TRP A 60 10.61 -1.30 1.23
CA TRP A 60 9.70 -1.19 2.37
C TRP A 60 9.76 -2.43 3.27
N LEU A 61 9.72 -3.64 2.69
CA LEU A 61 9.86 -4.89 3.44
C LEU A 61 11.23 -5.01 4.12
N GLY A 62 12.31 -4.59 3.44
CA GLY A 62 13.66 -4.56 4.00
C GLY A 62 13.76 -3.64 5.22
N LYS A 63 13.21 -2.42 5.14
CA LYS A 63 13.16 -1.49 6.27
C LYS A 63 12.42 -2.08 7.47
N GLN A 64 11.27 -2.74 7.23
CA GLN A 64 10.50 -3.41 8.28
C GLN A 64 11.31 -4.52 8.97
N LEU A 65 12.03 -5.35 8.19
CA LEU A 65 12.88 -6.41 8.74
C LEU A 65 14.04 -5.85 9.59
N LEU A 66 14.62 -4.74 9.17
CA LEU A 66 15.74 -4.08 9.85
C LEU A 66 15.29 -3.17 11.01
N GLY A 67 14.00 -3.08 11.30
CA GLY A 67 13.45 -2.19 12.33
C GLY A 67 13.64 -0.69 12.02
N GLN A 68 13.96 -0.36 10.77
CA GLN A 68 14.16 1.01 10.34
C GLN A 68 12.80 1.67 10.14
N ARG A 69 12.59 2.79 10.83
CA ARG A 69 11.41 3.65 10.64
C ARG A 69 11.82 4.85 9.83
N ASP A 70 10.96 5.27 8.91
CA ASP A 70 11.15 6.55 8.24
C ASP A 70 11.04 7.66 9.29
N LYS A 71 12.04 8.54 9.31
CA LYS A 71 11.98 9.74 10.14
C LYS A 71 10.91 10.64 9.53
N VAL A 72 9.80 10.80 10.24
CA VAL A 72 8.85 11.86 9.94
C VAL A 72 9.29 13.05 10.77
N GLU A 73 9.93 14.04 10.14
CA GLU A 73 10.11 15.35 10.76
C GLU A 73 8.75 16.02 10.77
N ILE A 74 8.08 15.91 11.92
CA ILE A 74 6.85 16.64 12.17
C ILE A 74 7.27 17.98 12.77
N ASP A 75 7.18 19.02 11.97
CA ASP A 75 7.43 20.40 12.40
C ASP A 75 6.32 20.78 13.39
N ALA A 76 6.62 20.72 14.69
CA ALA A 76 5.64 20.93 15.77
C ALA A 76 4.98 22.32 15.68
N ASP A 77 5.71 23.31 15.17
CA ASP A 77 5.24 24.68 14.98
C ASP A 77 4.13 24.78 13.91
N LYS A 78 4.14 23.87 12.91
CA LYS A 78 3.05 23.77 11.93
C LYS A 78 1.82 23.04 12.49
N ILE A 79 1.98 22.14 13.45
CA ILE A 79 0.81 21.46 14.06
C ILE A 79 0.01 22.45 14.90
N HIS A 80 0.68 23.32 15.66
CA HIS A 80 -0.02 24.30 16.49
C HIS A 80 -0.89 25.24 15.65
N SER A 81 -0.39 25.71 14.50
CA SER A 81 -1.18 26.56 13.60
C SER A 81 -2.36 25.81 12.94
N LEU A 82 -2.19 24.55 12.54
CA LEU A 82 -3.25 23.74 11.94
C LEU A 82 -4.33 23.31 12.96
N ALA A 83 -3.93 22.98 14.19
CA ALA A 83 -4.86 22.56 15.24
C ALA A 83 -5.74 23.74 15.71
N ILE A 84 -5.16 24.95 15.76
CA ILE A 84 -5.88 26.17 16.09
C ILE A 84 -6.89 26.53 14.99
N SER A 85 -6.54 26.39 13.70
CA SER A 85 -7.47 26.72 12.62
C SER A 85 -8.68 25.77 12.56
N VAL A 86 -8.48 24.47 12.79
CA VAL A 86 -9.59 23.50 12.80
C VAL A 86 -10.50 23.71 14.02
N MET A 87 -9.96 24.07 15.19
CA MET A 87 -10.81 24.39 16.35
C MET A 87 -11.64 25.67 16.14
N ILE A 88 -11.09 26.69 15.45
CA ILE A 88 -11.80 27.94 15.17
C ILE A 88 -12.95 27.70 14.18
N ASP A 89 -12.74 26.94 13.10
CA ASP A 89 -13.80 26.65 12.13
C ASP A 89 -14.91 25.77 12.70
N VAL A 90 -14.58 24.76 13.53
CA VAL A 90 -15.59 23.94 14.22
C VAL A 90 -16.36 24.76 15.28
N SER A 91 -15.73 25.77 15.88
CA SER A 91 -16.41 26.68 16.81
C SER A 91 -17.28 27.74 16.11
N ALA A 92 -17.06 28.01 14.82
CA ALA A 92 -17.81 29.01 14.06
C ALA A 92 -19.19 28.50 13.59
N GLU A 93 -19.40 27.18 13.48
CA GLU A 93 -20.69 26.59 13.08
C GLU A 93 -21.68 26.39 14.24
N GLY A 94 -21.37 26.87 15.45
CA GLY A 94 -22.04 26.40 16.68
C GLY A 94 -22.43 27.41 17.75
N LYS A 95 -22.68 28.70 17.45
CA LYS A 95 -23.26 29.72 18.39
C LYS A 95 -22.42 30.02 19.67
N PRO A 96 -22.52 31.23 20.25
CA PRO A 96 -21.42 31.83 20.99
C PRO A 96 -21.23 31.26 22.41
N PHE A 97 -19.97 30.96 22.74
CA PHE A 97 -19.50 30.74 24.10
C PHE A 97 -19.69 32.05 24.89
N LYS A 98 -20.74 32.11 25.73
CA LYS A 98 -20.97 33.22 26.65
C LYS A 98 -19.78 33.33 27.60
N GLU A 99 -19.08 34.46 27.53
CA GLU A 99 -18.21 34.94 28.59
C GLU A 99 -18.91 34.85 29.95
N ARG A 100 -18.30 34.12 30.88
CA ARG A 100 -18.42 34.40 32.31
C ARG A 100 -17.02 34.60 32.87
N ILE A 101 -16.45 35.76 32.60
CA ILE A 101 -15.49 36.37 33.52
C ILE A 101 -16.36 37.12 34.55
N LYS A 102 -16.38 36.61 35.78
CA LYS A 102 -16.87 37.35 36.95
C LYS A 102 -15.73 37.38 37.98
N GLY A 103 -15.33 38.59 38.36
CA GLY A 103 -14.68 38.92 39.62
C GLY A 103 -13.20 38.60 39.69
#